data_AF-A0A537Q1J0-F1
#
_entry.id   AF-A0A537Q1J0-F1
#
_cell.length_a   1.000
_cell.length_b   1.000
_cell.length_c   1.000
_cell.angle_alpha   90.00
_cell.angle_beta   90.00
_cell.angle_gamma   90.00
#
_symmetry.space_group_name_H-M   'P 1'
#
loop_
_entity.id
_entity.type
_entity.pdbx_description
1 polymer ?
#
loop_
_entity_poly.entity_id
_entity_poly.type
_entity_poly.pdbx_seq_one_letter_code
_entity_poly.pdbx_strand_id
1 'polypeptide(L)'
;MTTGIGQRIAILFRPNDIQLVSSLLTDECGPSLTKYPELLERIRFAVLKLSHGDLNALQQAIDLAKSDWRDALVAAGFADDIKAHESWWPEDPKATPK
;
A
#
# COMPACT_ATOMS: atom_id res chain seq x y z
N MET A 1 4.33 -10.73 -8.12
CA MET A 1 3.46 -9.81 -7.34
C MET A 1 2.24 -10.59 -6.91
N THR A 2 1.90 -10.58 -5.62
CA THR A 2 0.69 -11.26 -5.13
C THR A 2 -0.53 -10.70 -5.84
N THR A 3 -1.38 -11.56 -6.38
CA THR A 3 -2.47 -11.20 -7.31
C THR A 3 -3.39 -10.09 -6.78
N GLY A 4 -3.54 -9.96 -5.46
CA GLY A 4 -4.40 -8.98 -4.83
C GLY A 4 -3.89 -7.52 -4.81
N ILE A 5 -2.58 -7.28 -4.92
CA ILE A 5 -2.05 -5.89 -4.84
C ILE A 5 -2.31 -5.11 -6.12
N GLY A 6 -2.14 -5.76 -7.28
CA GLY A 6 -2.36 -5.13 -8.59
C GLY A 6 -3.81 -4.70 -8.80
N GLN A 7 -4.77 -5.48 -8.29
CA GLN A 7 -6.19 -5.12 -8.34
C GLN A 7 -6.48 -3.85 -7.55
N ARG A 8 -5.88 -3.69 -6.37
CA ARG A 8 -6.09 -2.53 -5.49
C ARG A 8 -5.43 -1.26 -6.05
N ILE A 9 -4.24 -1.40 -6.64
CA ILE A 9 -3.59 -0.31 -7.37
C ILE A 9 -4.47 0.14 -8.54
N ALA A 10 -5.05 -0.78 -9.30
CA ALA A 10 -5.91 -0.45 -10.42
C ALA A 10 -7.21 0.28 -10.03
N ILE A 11 -7.72 0.02 -8.83
CA ILE A 11 -8.87 0.74 -8.26
C ILE A 11 -8.45 2.17 -7.84
N LEU A 12 -7.39 2.27 -7.04
CA LEU A 12 -6.95 3.55 -6.46
C LEU A 12 -6.36 4.53 -7.48
N PHE A 13 -5.54 4.04 -8.41
CA PHE A 13 -4.74 4.88 -9.29
C PHE A 13 -5.27 4.92 -10.72
N ARG A 14 -4.78 5.86 -11.51
CA ARG A 14 -5.06 5.91 -12.95
C ARG A 14 -4.18 4.90 -13.68
N PRO A 15 -4.61 4.37 -14.83
CA PRO A 15 -3.84 3.37 -15.59
C PRO A 15 -2.40 3.79 -15.91
N ASN A 16 -2.14 5.08 -16.13
CA ASN A 16 -0.78 5.60 -16.34
C ASN A 16 0.11 5.50 -15.10
N ASP A 17 -0.48 5.57 -13.90
CA ASP A 17 0.26 5.57 -12.63
C ASP A 17 0.46 4.16 -12.09
N ILE A 18 -0.35 3.16 -12.51
CA ILE A 18 -0.28 1.77 -12.02
C ILE A 18 1.14 1.21 -12.10
N GLN A 19 1.83 1.39 -13.23
CA GLN A 19 3.19 0.87 -13.38
C GLN A 19 4.19 1.59 -12.47
N LEU A 20 4.05 2.90 -12.30
CA LEU A 20 4.90 3.68 -11.41
C LEU A 20 4.73 3.23 -9.96
N VAL A 21 3.48 3.14 -9.48
CA VAL A 21 3.15 2.68 -8.12
C VAL A 21 3.66 1.26 -7.86
N SER A 22 3.48 0.37 -8.83
CA SER A 22 3.96 -1.01 -8.75
C SER A 22 5.48 -1.11 -8.63
N SER A 23 6.20 -0.28 -9.41
CA SER A 23 7.66 -0.17 -9.32
C SER A 23 8.11 0.39 -7.98
N LEU A 24 7.50 1.49 -7.51
CA LEU A 24 7.82 2.09 -6.21
C LEU A 24 7.62 1.11 -5.05
N LEU A 25 6.52 0.37 -5.04
CA LEU A 25 6.27 -0.65 -4.00
C LEU A 25 7.23 -1.83 -4.07
N THR A 26 7.80 -2.12 -5.24
CA THR A 26 8.76 -3.22 -5.39
C THR A 26 10.16 -2.80 -4.98
N ASP A 27 10.57 -1.59 -5.39
CA ASP A 27 11.92 -1.04 -5.19
C ASP A 27 12.09 -0.48 -3.78
N GLU A 28 11.17 0.38 -3.34
CA GLU A 28 11.26 1.09 -2.07
C GLU A 28 10.65 0.31 -0.89
N CYS A 29 9.59 -0.46 -1.16
CA CYS A 29 8.97 -1.37 -0.17
C CYS A 29 9.43 -2.81 -0.41
N GLY A 30 10.75 -3.02 -0.38
CA GLY A 30 11.43 -4.27 -0.68
C GLY A 30 11.99 -5.00 0.56
N PRO A 31 12.86 -6.02 0.36
CA PRO A 31 13.45 -6.83 1.44
C PRO A 31 14.33 -6.04 2.42
N SER A 32 14.63 -4.77 2.12
CA SER A 32 15.29 -3.83 3.03
C SER A 32 14.46 -3.55 4.29
N LEU A 33 13.13 -3.60 4.21
CA LEU A 33 12.23 -3.36 5.34
C LEU A 33 12.11 -4.57 6.26
N THR A 34 12.05 -5.77 5.67
CA THR A 34 11.87 -7.02 6.41
C THR A 34 12.25 -8.23 5.57
N LYS A 35 12.78 -9.26 6.24
CA LYS A 35 13.07 -10.57 5.66
C LYS A 35 11.84 -11.48 5.55
N TYR A 36 10.71 -11.08 6.14
CA TYR A 36 9.48 -11.87 6.18
C TYR A 36 8.54 -11.44 5.03
N PRO A 37 8.26 -12.33 4.06
CA PRO A 37 7.48 -11.97 2.89
C PRO A 37 6.02 -11.62 3.23
N GLU A 38 5.43 -12.28 4.23
CA GLU A 38 4.08 -12.01 4.73
C GLU A 38 3.95 -10.61 5.34
N LEU A 39 4.97 -10.17 6.11
CA LEU A 39 5.01 -8.83 6.69
C LEU A 39 5.25 -7.77 5.62
N LEU A 40 6.10 -8.07 4.63
CA LEU A 40 6.36 -7.15 3.51
C LEU A 40 5.09 -6.88 2.72
N GLU A 41 4.28 -7.92 2.48
CA GLU A 41 2.97 -7.74 1.86
C GLU A 41 2.09 -6.81 2.70
N ARG A 42 1.95 -7.08 4.01
CA ARG A 42 1.15 -6.25 4.91
C ARG A 42 1.57 -4.77 4.89
N ILE A 43 2.89 -4.50 4.86
CA ILE A 43 3.43 -3.14 4.77
C ILE A 43 3.07 -2.49 3.43
N ARG A 44 3.21 -3.19 2.31
CA ARG A 44 2.82 -2.65 0.99
C ARG A 44 1.36 -2.27 0.92
N PHE A 45 0.50 -3.07 1.55
CA PHE A 45 -0.92 -2.76 1.68
C PHE A 45 -1.18 -1.55 2.58
N ALA A 46 -0.44 -1.40 3.68
CA ALA A 46 -0.54 -0.22 4.54
C ALA A 46 -0.19 1.06 3.77
N VAL A 47 0.93 1.03 3.04
CA VAL A 47 1.39 2.15 2.19
C VAL A 47 0.34 2.50 1.12
N LEU A 48 -0.25 1.49 0.48
CA LEU A 48 -1.34 1.70 -0.48
C LEU A 48 -2.57 2.31 0.15
N LYS A 49 -2.98 1.84 1.33
CA LYS A 49 -4.15 2.38 2.03
C LYS A 49 -3.95 3.83 2.43
N LEU A 50 -2.76 4.17 2.95
CA LEU A 50 -2.38 5.53 3.32
C LEU A 50 -2.25 6.47 2.11
N SER A 51 -2.00 5.94 0.93
CA SER A 51 -1.91 6.76 -0.29
C SER A 51 -3.25 7.35 -0.73
N HIS A 52 -4.38 6.72 -0.40
CA HIS A 52 -5.72 7.10 -0.88
C HIS A 52 -5.80 7.33 -2.42
N GLY A 53 -4.91 6.71 -3.21
CA GLY A 53 -4.85 6.90 -4.67
C GLY A 53 -4.09 8.14 -5.15
N ASP A 54 -3.40 8.84 -4.25
CA ASP A 54 -2.53 9.97 -4.54
C ASP A 54 -1.04 9.56 -4.51
N LEU A 55 -0.27 9.99 -5.50
CA LEU A 55 1.15 9.64 -5.63
C LEU A 55 2.03 10.32 -4.57
N ASN A 56 1.69 11.53 -4.15
CA ASN A 56 2.46 12.23 -3.13
C ASN A 56 2.21 11.62 -1.75
N ALA A 57 0.96 11.28 -1.44
CA ALA A 57 0.61 10.52 -0.23
C ALA A 57 1.23 9.11 -0.23
N LEU A 58 1.29 8.45 -1.40
CA LEU A 58 2.03 7.18 -1.55
C LEU A 58 3.49 7.34 -1.16
N GLN A 59 4.17 8.37 -1.68
CA GLN A 59 5.57 8.61 -1.37
C GLN A 59 5.77 8.88 0.12
N GLN A 60 4.93 9.72 0.73
CA GLN A 60 4.97 9.98 2.18
C GLN A 60 4.77 8.70 3.01
N ALA A 61 3.86 7.82 2.58
CA ALA A 61 3.63 6.55 3.25
C ALA A 61 4.82 5.57 3.08
N ILE A 62 5.49 5.59 1.92
CA ILE A 62 6.73 4.83 1.70
C ILE A 62 7.83 5.33 2.64
N ASP A 63 8.04 6.65 2.73
CA ASP A 63 9.02 7.25 3.62
C ASP A 63 8.73 6.92 5.10
N LEU A 64 7.45 6.95 5.51
CA LEU A 64 7.03 6.51 6.84
C LEU A 64 7.38 5.04 7.06
N ALA A 65 7.07 4.15 6.11
CA ALA A 65 7.38 2.73 6.22
C ALA A 65 8.88 2.43 6.28
N LYS A 66 9.70 3.19 5.55
CA LYS A 66 11.17 3.11 5.59
C LYS A 66 11.74 3.57 6.92
N SER A 67 11.14 4.60 7.52
CA SER A 67 11.53 5.11 8.84
C SER A 67 11.09 4.16 9.96
N ASP A 68 9.80 3.86 10.06
CA ASP A 68 9.25 2.83 10.95
C ASP A 68 8.00 2.19 10.35
N TRP A 69 8.18 0.96 9.84
CA TRP A 69 7.09 0.19 9.24
C TRP A 69 5.98 -0.14 10.24
N ARG A 70 6.25 -0.12 11.56
CA ARG A 70 5.21 -0.35 12.58
C ARG A 70 4.25 0.83 12.63
N ASP A 71 4.76 2.07 12.53
CA ASP A 71 3.90 3.25 12.46
C ASP A 71 3.08 3.26 11.18
N ALA A 72 3.65 2.84 10.05
CA ALA A 72 2.88 2.68 8.82
C ALA A 72 1.71 1.68 8.99
N LEU A 73 1.96 0.55 9.67
CA LEU A 73 0.91 -0.42 9.99
C LEU A 73 -0.16 0.15 10.94
N VAL A 74 0.24 0.89 11.98
CA VAL A 74 -0.70 1.55 12.91
C VAL A 74 -1.54 2.59 12.18
N ALA A 75 -0.92 3.47 11.40
CA ALA A 75 -1.60 4.52 10.64
C ALA A 75 -2.59 3.92 9.62
N ALA A 76 -2.24 2.79 9.00
CA ALA A 76 -3.13 2.07 8.10
C ALA A 76 -4.23 1.26 8.82
N GLY A 77 -4.20 1.15 10.15
CA GLY A 77 -5.11 0.27 10.91
C GLY A 77 -4.86 -1.22 10.67
N PHE A 78 -3.63 -1.58 10.31
CA PHE A 78 -3.14 -2.95 10.15
C PHE A 78 -2.12 -3.28 11.24
N ALA A 79 -2.23 -2.75 12.46
CA ALA A 79 -1.32 -3.14 13.55
C ALA A 79 -1.86 -4.35 14.32
N ASP A 80 -3.14 -4.31 14.70
CA ASP A 80 -3.77 -5.27 15.63
C ASP A 80 -4.06 -6.65 15.03
N ASP A 81 -4.32 -6.74 13.72
CA ASP A 81 -4.61 -8.01 13.04
C ASP A 81 -3.72 -8.22 11.81
N ILE A 82 -2.96 -9.31 11.83
CA ILE A 82 -2.01 -9.71 10.78
C ILE A 82 -2.67 -10.03 9.44
N LYS A 83 -3.99 -10.25 9.42
CA LYS A 83 -4.80 -10.53 8.23
C LYS A 83 -5.71 -9.36 7.80
N ALA A 84 -5.68 -8.25 8.52
CA ALA A 84 -6.54 -7.11 8.21
C ALA A 84 -6.32 -6.57 6.79
N HIS A 85 -5.09 -6.67 6.26
CA HIS A 85 -4.77 -6.23 4.91
C HIS A 85 -5.42 -7.11 3.82
N GLU A 86 -5.65 -8.39 4.10
CA GLU A 86 -6.28 -9.33 3.16
C GLU A 86 -7.75 -8.96 2.91
N SER A 87 -8.44 -8.50 3.95
CA SER A 87 -9.87 -8.14 3.91
C SER A 87 -10.12 -6.69 3.46
N TRP A 88 -9.08 -5.86 3.43
CA TRP A 88 -9.23 -4.47 3.01
C TRP A 88 -9.34 -4.35 1.49
N TRP A 89 -10.35 -3.62 1.02
CA TRP A 89 -10.48 -3.15 -0.35
C TRP A 89 -10.57 -1.62 -0.37
N PRO A 90 -9.85 -0.95 -1.29
CA PRO A 90 -10.00 0.47 -1.48
C PRO A 90 -11.36 0.79 -2.10
N GLU A 91 -11.97 1.86 -1.61
CA GLU A 91 -13.08 2.50 -2.30
C GLU A 91 -12.51 3.19 -3.55
N ASP A 92 -13.20 3.09 -4.69
CA ASP A 92 -12.76 3.77 -5.90
C ASP A 92 -12.86 5.28 -5.67
N PRO A 93 -11.74 6.02 -5.59
CA PRO A 93 -11.80 7.46 -5.33
C PRO A 93 -12.40 8.24 -6.51
N LYS A 94 -12.64 7.58 -7.65
CA LYS A 94 -13.34 8.12 -8.83
C LYS A 94 -14.85 7.89 -8.76
N ALA A 95 -15.33 7.05 -7.84
CA ALA A 95 -16.74 6.82 -7.58
C ALA A 95 -17.26 7.94 -6.69
N THR A 96 -17.33 9.16 -7.24
CA THR A 96 -18.12 10.23 -6.65
C THR A 96 -19.57 9.75 -6.51
N PRO A 97 -20.17 9.72 -5.31
CA PRO A 97 -21.62 9.79 -5.23
C PRO A 97 -22.04 11.17 -5.76
N LYS A 98 -22.86 11.16 -6.80
CA LYS A 98 -23.56 12.32 -7.33
C LYS A 98 -24.53 12.89 -6.29
#